data_AF-A0A7C2BXG7-F1
#
_entry.id   AF-A0A7C2BXG7-F1
#
_cell.length_a   1.000
_cell.length_b   1.000
_cell.length_c   1.000
_cell.angle_alpha   90.00
_cell.angle_beta   90.00
_cell.angle_gamma   90.00
#
_symmetry.space_group_name_H-M   'P 1'
#
loop_
_entity.id
_entity.type
_entity.pdbx_description
1 polymer ?
#
loop_
_entity_poly.entity_id
_entity_poly.type
_entity_poly.pdbx_seq_one_letter_code
_entity_poly.pdbx_strand_id
1 'polypeptide(L)'
;MEDEKLIEWVKKKLPELLRTDEEFRALLLGTLVHYLPTREEFTAILERLERIERELEEIRKEQAALRQDFQAMQRTLIEQGQAILAMQQAITEQGQAIRELQQTVVEQGRAIQGLQQTVAEQGRAIQELQQAVAEQGRAIQELQQTVAEQGRAIQGLQQAVMELQQTVAEQGRAIQELQQTVVEQGRAIQRLQQTVAEQGRAIQGLQQAVMELQQAVAEQGRAIQELQQTVAEQGRAIQGLQQAVIELGQAVRVLFERVERLEVAHAELAGEVHGLRQEMQGLREDFTRLERRVDVGFARFGILSEEVLRRSLQVAIEAWLKAGRVQTMELAGRQVDVVIRDAEHVILEVTARAHLQDIDKLKMAARDYEHRFGVRPRLAIACAYITPVVVARLIEEGIELISAEVPE
;
A
#
# COMPACT_ATOMS: atom_id res chain seq x y z
N MET A 1 -155.06 131.22 139.95
CA MET A 1 -155.81 131.77 141.11
C MET A 1 -156.60 130.70 141.87
N GLU A 2 -157.07 129.61 141.24
CA GLU A 2 -157.73 128.51 141.98
C GLU A 2 -156.74 127.56 142.68
N ASP A 3 -155.61 127.21 142.03
CA ASP A 3 -154.62 126.30 142.64
C ASP A 3 -153.81 126.91 143.79
N GLU A 4 -153.53 128.21 143.78
CA GLU A 4 -152.69 128.83 144.82
C GLU A 4 -153.42 128.91 146.17
N LYS A 5 -154.73 129.20 146.14
CA LYS A 5 -155.57 129.12 147.33
C LYS A 5 -155.74 127.68 147.81
N LEU A 6 -155.81 126.71 146.89
CA LEU A 6 -155.89 125.29 147.23
C LEU A 6 -154.57 124.80 147.85
N ILE A 7 -153.42 125.16 147.29
CA ILE A 7 -152.10 124.83 147.82
C ILE A 7 -151.87 125.52 149.16
N GLU A 8 -152.32 126.76 149.36
CA GLU A 8 -152.16 127.49 150.63
C GLU A 8 -153.11 126.95 151.72
N TRP A 9 -154.34 126.56 151.33
CA TRP A 9 -155.24 125.81 152.21
C TRP A 9 -154.67 124.44 152.57
N VAL A 10 -154.16 123.67 151.60
CA VAL A 10 -153.50 122.37 151.85
C VAL A 10 -152.25 122.55 152.69
N LYS A 11 -151.35 123.51 152.42
CA LYS A 11 -150.14 123.70 153.22
C LYS A 11 -150.43 124.12 154.67
N LYS A 12 -151.51 124.85 154.94
CA LYS A 12 -151.85 125.31 156.30
C LYS A 12 -152.71 124.31 157.07
N LYS A 13 -153.66 123.68 156.38
CA LYS A 13 -154.68 122.79 156.97
C LYS A 13 -154.31 121.32 156.88
N LEU A 14 -153.51 120.88 155.90
CA LEU A 14 -153.04 119.49 155.81
C LEU A 14 -152.10 119.11 156.98
N PRO A 15 -151.13 119.93 157.44
CA PRO A 15 -150.36 119.60 158.64
C PRO A 15 -151.20 119.63 159.92
N GLU A 16 -152.23 120.47 159.95
CA GLU A 16 -153.19 120.53 161.06
C GLU A 16 -154.03 119.25 161.10
N LEU A 17 -154.68 118.88 159.99
CA LEU A 17 -155.42 117.62 159.81
C LEU A 17 -154.53 116.40 160.03
N LEU A 18 -153.28 116.40 159.53
CA LEU A 18 -152.31 115.33 159.78
C LEU A 18 -151.88 115.22 161.25
N ARG A 19 -152.18 116.19 162.11
CA ARG A 19 -151.89 116.13 163.56
C ARG A 19 -153.13 115.89 164.41
N THR A 20 -154.26 116.52 164.08
CA THR A 20 -155.47 116.52 164.92
C THR A 20 -156.53 115.54 164.45
N ASP A 21 -156.52 115.15 163.18
CA ASP A 21 -157.54 114.30 162.57
C ASP A 21 -156.96 112.91 162.27
N GLU A 22 -157.36 111.95 163.10
CA GLU A 22 -156.86 110.58 163.02
C GLU A 22 -157.43 109.82 161.81
N GLU A 23 -158.70 110.08 161.46
CA GLU A 23 -159.36 109.50 160.28
C GLU A 23 -158.69 109.98 158.99
N PHE A 24 -158.40 111.28 158.88
CA PHE A 24 -157.74 111.84 157.70
C PHE A 24 -156.34 111.26 157.46
N ARG A 25 -155.54 111.05 158.52
CA ARG A 25 -154.23 110.38 158.44
C ARG A 25 -154.33 108.95 157.95
N ALA A 26 -155.26 108.19 158.52
CA ALA A 26 -155.48 106.80 158.14
C ALA A 26 -155.90 106.68 156.67
N LEU A 27 -156.77 107.58 156.20
CA LEU A 27 -157.21 107.63 154.81
C LEU A 27 -156.05 107.95 153.86
N LEU A 28 -155.24 108.97 154.15
CA LEU A 28 -154.13 109.40 153.29
C LEU A 28 -153.03 108.33 153.20
N LEU A 29 -152.63 107.74 154.33
CA LEU A 29 -151.65 106.65 154.38
C LEU A 29 -152.18 105.39 153.69
N GLY A 30 -153.45 105.04 153.90
CA GLY A 30 -154.11 103.93 153.20
C GLY A 30 -154.16 104.13 151.69
N THR A 31 -154.33 105.37 151.22
CA THR A 31 -154.35 105.67 149.78
C THR A 31 -152.95 105.59 149.16
N LEU A 32 -151.93 106.12 149.84
CA LEU A 32 -150.55 106.13 149.33
C LEU A 32 -149.88 104.75 149.33
N VAL A 33 -150.24 103.88 150.28
CA VAL A 33 -149.79 102.47 150.31
C VAL A 33 -150.24 101.69 149.06
N HIS A 34 -151.33 102.09 148.40
CA HIS A 34 -151.79 101.44 147.17
C HIS A 34 -151.05 101.86 145.89
N TYR A 35 -150.26 102.93 145.91
CA TYR A 35 -149.53 103.42 144.72
C TYR A 35 -148.01 103.25 144.81
N LEU A 36 -147.46 102.99 145.99
CA LEU A 36 -146.04 102.67 146.13
C LEU A 36 -145.84 101.17 145.94
N PRO A 37 -144.97 100.74 144.99
CA PRO A 37 -144.67 99.34 144.84
C PRO A 37 -144.16 98.80 146.17
N THR A 38 -144.63 97.61 146.50
CA THR A 38 -144.18 96.96 147.74
C THR A 38 -142.67 96.72 147.66
N ARG A 39 -142.02 96.61 148.81
CA ARG A 39 -140.57 96.31 148.87
C ARG A 39 -140.21 95.07 148.03
N GLU A 40 -141.12 94.10 147.96
CA GLU A 40 -140.98 92.89 147.15
C GLU A 40 -140.97 93.18 145.65
N GLU A 41 -141.89 94.03 145.15
CA GLU A 41 -141.94 94.43 143.73
C GLU A 41 -140.68 95.19 143.30
N PHE A 42 -140.16 96.09 144.16
CA PHE A 42 -138.92 96.82 143.84
C PHE A 42 -137.71 95.87 143.79
N THR A 43 -137.66 94.87 144.66
CA THR A 43 -136.59 93.85 144.67
C THR A 43 -136.65 92.98 143.41
N ALA A 44 -137.84 92.58 142.98
CA ALA A 44 -138.04 91.80 141.74
C ALA A 44 -137.60 92.57 140.47
N ILE A 45 -137.76 93.90 140.45
CA ILE A 45 -137.29 94.74 139.35
C ILE A 45 -135.76 94.77 139.30
N LEU A 46 -135.10 94.93 140.44
CA LEU A 46 -133.62 94.93 140.53
C LEU A 46 -133.04 93.58 140.10
N GLU A 47 -133.61 92.46 140.57
CA GLU A 47 -133.19 91.12 140.14
C GLU A 47 -133.34 90.91 138.63
N ARG A 48 -134.39 91.49 138.02
CA ARG A 48 -134.61 91.42 136.57
C ARG A 48 -133.59 92.26 135.80
N LEU A 49 -133.22 93.43 136.30
CA LEU A 49 -132.15 94.27 135.74
C LEU A 49 -130.80 93.56 135.78
N GLU A 50 -130.42 93.00 136.93
CA GLU A 50 -129.17 92.25 137.08
C GLU A 50 -129.10 91.01 136.17
N ARG A 51 -130.24 90.37 135.90
CA ARG A 51 -130.32 89.26 134.93
C ARG A 51 -130.09 89.76 133.49
N ILE A 52 -130.72 90.87 133.11
CA ILE A 52 -130.56 91.45 131.77
C ILE A 52 -129.11 91.91 131.56
N GLU A 53 -128.48 92.52 132.56
CA GLU A 53 -127.08 92.91 132.49
C GLU A 53 -126.16 91.71 132.30
N ARG A 54 -126.42 90.60 132.99
CA ARG A 54 -125.70 89.33 132.80
C ARG A 54 -125.88 88.77 131.39
N GLU A 55 -127.11 88.75 130.86
CA GLU A 55 -127.40 88.28 129.50
C GLU A 55 -126.71 89.13 128.43
N LEU A 56 -126.70 90.46 128.59
CA LEU A 56 -126.00 91.38 127.69
C LEU A 56 -124.49 91.14 127.70
N GLU A 57 -123.91 90.85 128.86
CA GLU A 57 -122.49 90.57 128.98
C GLU A 57 -122.11 89.23 128.33
N GLU A 58 -122.95 88.19 128.45
CA GLU A 58 -122.76 86.92 127.74
C GLU A 58 -122.88 87.09 126.21
N ILE A 59 -123.88 87.82 125.72
CA ILE A 59 -124.02 88.11 124.27
C ILE A 59 -122.78 88.85 123.74
N ARG A 60 -122.22 89.79 124.51
CA ARG A 60 -120.98 90.49 124.12
C ARG A 60 -119.79 89.54 124.01
N LYS A 61 -119.65 88.61 124.96
CA LYS A 61 -118.60 87.57 124.90
C LYS A 61 -118.77 86.68 123.67
N GLU A 62 -119.99 86.24 123.38
CA GLU A 62 -120.29 85.43 122.18
C GLU A 62 -119.98 86.19 120.88
N GLN A 63 -120.34 87.47 120.79
CA GLN A 63 -119.99 88.30 119.62
C GLN A 63 -118.48 88.48 119.46
N ALA A 64 -117.74 88.61 120.56
CA ALA A 64 -116.27 88.69 120.51
C ALA A 64 -115.65 87.36 120.05
N ALA A 65 -116.15 86.23 120.53
CA ALA A 65 -115.73 84.90 120.11
C ALA A 65 -116.01 84.65 118.62
N LEU A 66 -117.22 84.96 118.15
CA LEU A 66 -117.59 84.80 116.74
C LEU A 66 -116.72 85.68 115.81
N ARG A 67 -116.36 86.89 116.24
CA ARG A 67 -115.44 87.75 115.49
C ARG A 67 -114.04 87.14 115.41
N GLN A 68 -113.54 86.53 116.49
CA GLN A 68 -112.27 85.82 116.46
C GLN A 68 -112.34 84.61 115.53
N ASP A 69 -113.41 83.81 115.58
CA ASP A 69 -113.60 82.67 114.69
C ASP A 69 -113.68 83.08 113.22
N PHE A 70 -114.38 84.19 112.92
CA PHE A 70 -114.43 84.73 111.56
C PHE A 70 -113.05 85.18 111.07
N GLN A 71 -112.26 85.85 111.93
CA GLN A 71 -110.90 86.24 111.59
C GLN A 71 -109.98 85.03 111.40
N ALA A 72 -110.13 83.98 112.22
CA ALA A 72 -109.42 82.72 112.04
C ALA A 72 -109.80 82.05 110.72
N MET A 73 -111.10 81.98 110.40
CA MET A 73 -111.59 81.43 109.13
C MET A 73 -111.07 82.22 107.92
N GLN A 74 -111.04 83.55 107.99
CA GLN A 74 -110.46 84.37 106.92
C GLN A 74 -108.97 84.09 106.72
N ARG A 75 -108.19 83.93 107.80
CA ARG A 75 -106.77 83.54 107.70
C ARG A 75 -106.62 82.19 107.02
N THR A 76 -107.38 81.19 107.46
CA THR A 76 -107.36 79.85 106.85
C THR A 76 -107.72 79.90 105.36
N LEU A 77 -108.69 80.72 104.97
CA LEU A 77 -109.07 80.86 103.56
C LEU A 77 -107.95 81.49 102.72
N ILE A 78 -107.25 82.49 103.26
CA ILE A 78 -106.09 83.11 102.61
C ILE A 78 -104.95 82.09 102.47
N GLU A 79 -104.65 81.33 103.53
CA GLU A 79 -103.63 80.28 103.51
C GLU A 79 -103.96 79.18 102.50
N GLN A 80 -105.22 78.74 102.44
CA GLN A 80 -105.69 77.79 101.43
C GLN A 80 -105.60 78.37 100.01
N GLY A 81 -105.96 79.64 99.81
CA GLY A 81 -105.81 80.31 98.53
C GLY A 81 -104.36 80.37 98.06
N GLN A 82 -103.43 80.67 98.97
CA GLN A 82 -101.99 80.64 98.69
C GLN A 82 -101.48 79.23 98.38
N ALA A 83 -101.94 78.21 99.12
CA ALA A 83 -101.60 76.82 98.86
C ALA A 83 -102.09 76.35 97.48
N ILE A 84 -103.31 76.73 97.07
CA ILE A 84 -103.85 76.44 95.74
C ILE A 84 -103.01 77.09 94.64
N LEU A 85 -102.61 78.36 94.81
CA LEU A 85 -101.75 79.05 93.86
C LEU A 85 -100.37 78.37 93.74
N ALA A 86 -99.78 77.95 94.85
CA ALA A 86 -98.52 77.21 94.86
C ALA A 86 -98.67 75.83 94.18
N MET A 87 -99.77 75.11 94.40
CA MET A 87 -100.05 73.86 93.70
C MET A 87 -100.24 74.08 92.19
N GLN A 88 -100.94 75.14 91.78
CA GLN A 88 -101.10 75.47 90.36
C GLN A 88 -99.75 75.75 89.70
N GLN A 89 -98.87 76.51 90.37
CA GLN A 89 -97.50 76.75 89.90
C GLN A 89 -96.71 75.45 89.75
N ALA A 90 -96.72 74.59 90.77
CA ALA A 90 -96.04 73.29 90.72
C ALA A 90 -96.58 72.39 89.60
N ILE A 91 -97.89 72.38 89.35
CA ILE A 91 -98.50 71.64 88.24
C ILE A 91 -98.02 72.19 86.89
N THR A 92 -97.94 73.51 86.72
CA THR A 92 -97.41 74.10 85.49
C THR A 92 -95.94 73.78 85.26
N GLU A 93 -95.11 73.82 86.30
CA GLU A 93 -93.69 73.44 86.23
C GLU A 93 -93.52 71.96 85.88
N GLN A 94 -94.27 71.06 86.53
CA GLN A 94 -94.29 69.65 86.17
C GLN A 94 -94.76 69.43 84.73
N GLY A 95 -95.76 70.17 84.27
CA GLY A 95 -96.23 70.13 82.89
C GLY A 95 -95.22 70.63 81.86
N GLN A 96 -94.29 71.51 82.24
CA GLN A 96 -93.15 71.91 81.41
C GLN A 96 -92.07 70.82 81.40
N ALA A 97 -91.68 70.29 82.57
CA ALA A 97 -90.71 69.22 82.68
C ALA A 97 -91.13 67.94 81.91
N ILE A 98 -92.42 67.59 81.96
CA ILE A 98 -92.96 66.47 81.16
C ILE A 98 -92.80 66.72 79.66
N ARG A 99 -93.04 67.95 79.18
CA ARG A 99 -92.87 68.29 77.76
C ARG A 99 -91.40 68.22 77.33
N GLU A 100 -90.48 68.68 78.16
CA GLU A 100 -89.04 68.57 77.90
C GLU A 100 -88.57 67.11 77.86
N LEU A 101 -89.04 66.28 78.80
CA LEU A 101 -88.77 64.85 78.78
C LEU A 101 -89.34 64.17 77.53
N GLN A 102 -90.58 64.50 77.12
CA GLN A 102 -91.17 63.98 75.89
C GLN A 102 -90.34 64.36 74.65
N GLN A 103 -89.86 65.59 74.58
CA GLN A 103 -89.00 66.03 73.50
C GLN A 103 -87.66 65.27 73.49
N THR A 104 -87.06 65.08 74.66
CA THR A 104 -85.82 64.30 74.82
C THR A 104 -86.01 62.84 74.38
N VAL A 105 -87.14 62.22 74.73
CA VAL A 105 -87.48 60.86 74.30
C VAL A 105 -87.61 60.77 72.78
N VAL A 106 -88.23 61.76 72.14
CA VAL A 106 -88.34 61.80 70.67
C VAL A 106 -86.96 61.94 70.01
N GLU A 107 -86.10 62.81 70.55
CA GLU A 107 -84.73 63.01 70.05
C GLU A 107 -83.88 61.74 70.21
N GLN A 108 -83.95 61.06 71.36
CA GLN A 108 -83.32 59.76 71.57
C GLN A 108 -83.86 58.70 70.62
N GLY A 109 -85.18 58.67 70.38
CA GLY A 109 -85.79 57.77 69.41
C GLY A 109 -85.23 57.94 68.00
N ARG A 110 -85.04 59.19 67.55
CA ARG A 110 -84.40 59.49 66.25
C ARG A 110 -82.93 59.07 66.22
N ALA A 111 -82.18 59.30 67.30
CA ALA A 111 -80.78 58.89 67.40
C ALA A 111 -80.64 57.35 67.34
N ILE A 112 -81.51 56.62 68.04
CA ILE A 112 -81.56 55.15 67.98
C ILE A 112 -81.86 54.67 66.56
N GLN A 113 -82.81 55.30 65.87
CA GLN A 113 -83.13 54.94 64.48
C GLN A 113 -81.93 55.17 63.55
N GLY A 114 -81.19 56.28 63.71
CA GLY A 114 -79.97 56.54 62.95
C GLY A 114 -78.85 55.52 63.22
N LEU A 115 -78.66 55.13 64.48
CA LEU A 115 -77.71 54.07 64.85
C LEU A 115 -78.11 52.72 64.26
N GLN A 116 -79.40 52.36 64.30
CA GLN A 116 -79.90 51.12 63.69
C GLN A 116 -79.64 51.09 62.18
N GLN A 117 -79.83 52.21 61.49
CA GLN A 117 -79.52 52.32 60.07
C GLN A 117 -78.01 52.16 59.80
N THR A 118 -77.16 52.80 60.60
CA THR A 118 -75.71 52.69 60.49
C THR A 118 -75.24 51.24 60.72
N VAL A 119 -75.80 50.55 61.71
CA VAL A 119 -75.52 49.13 61.99
C VAL A 119 -75.93 48.25 60.81
N ALA A 120 -77.09 48.52 60.20
CA ALA A 120 -77.54 47.77 59.02
C ALA A 120 -76.62 47.99 57.81
N GLU A 121 -76.16 49.22 57.58
CA GLU A 121 -75.21 49.55 56.52
C GLU A 121 -73.85 48.87 56.73
N GLN A 122 -73.32 48.90 57.95
CA GLN A 122 -72.10 48.17 58.31
C GLN A 122 -72.26 46.65 58.14
N GLY A 123 -73.42 46.10 58.52
CA GLY A 123 -73.73 44.68 58.34
C GLY A 123 -73.68 44.25 56.86
N ARG A 124 -74.21 45.09 55.96
CA ARG A 124 -74.12 44.86 54.50
C ARG A 124 -72.68 44.93 54.00
N ALA A 125 -71.92 45.95 54.41
CA ALA A 125 -70.51 46.09 54.02
C ALA A 125 -69.66 44.89 54.49
N ILE A 126 -69.92 44.36 55.69
CA ILE A 126 -69.26 43.16 56.19
C ILE A 126 -69.60 41.94 55.32
N GLN A 127 -70.86 41.77 54.91
CA GLN A 127 -71.24 40.67 54.01
C GLN A 127 -70.55 40.76 52.65
N GLU A 128 -70.48 41.95 52.06
CA GLU A 128 -69.77 42.19 50.79
C GLU A 128 -68.28 41.84 50.90
N LEU A 129 -67.62 42.27 51.99
CA LEU A 129 -66.22 41.92 52.26
C LEU A 129 -66.03 40.41 52.45
N GLN A 130 -66.93 39.74 53.18
CA GLN A 130 -66.87 38.28 53.35
C GLN A 130 -67.00 37.55 52.02
N GLN A 131 -67.87 38.02 51.13
CA GLN A 131 -68.04 37.46 49.80
C GLN A 131 -66.78 37.67 48.93
N ALA A 132 -66.21 38.88 48.93
CA ALA A 132 -64.98 39.18 48.21
C ALA A 132 -63.79 38.32 48.70
N VAL A 133 -63.67 38.12 50.02
CA VAL A 133 -62.65 37.23 50.60
C VAL A 133 -62.84 35.78 50.14
N ALA A 134 -64.08 35.30 50.10
CA ALA A 134 -64.38 33.94 49.63
C ALA A 134 -64.04 33.76 48.14
N GLU A 135 -64.33 34.76 47.30
CA GLU A 135 -63.98 34.76 45.88
C GLU A 135 -62.47 34.76 45.65
N GLN A 136 -61.72 35.59 46.39
CA GLN A 136 -60.26 35.56 46.34
C GLN A 136 -59.69 34.22 46.82
N GLY A 137 -60.27 33.62 47.86
CA GLY A 137 -59.88 32.29 48.33
C GLY A 137 -60.01 31.21 47.25
N ARG A 138 -61.09 31.26 46.45
CA ARG A 138 -61.27 30.35 45.30
C ARG A 138 -60.24 30.60 44.21
N ALA A 139 -60.01 31.86 43.84
CA ALA A 139 -59.01 32.21 42.83
C ALA A 139 -57.59 31.76 43.22
N ILE A 140 -57.24 31.88 44.51
CA ILE A 140 -55.96 31.38 45.03
C ILE A 140 -55.87 29.85 44.90
N GLN A 141 -56.95 29.10 45.21
CA GLN A 141 -56.95 27.65 45.03
C GLN A 141 -56.78 27.23 43.57
N GLU A 142 -57.44 27.90 42.63
CA GLU A 142 -57.29 27.64 41.20
C GLU A 142 -55.86 27.89 40.73
N LEU A 143 -55.25 29.03 41.13
CA LEU A 143 -53.86 29.33 40.83
C LEU A 143 -52.90 28.28 41.41
N GLN A 144 -53.14 27.81 42.64
CA GLN A 144 -52.34 26.75 43.25
C GLN A 144 -52.43 25.43 42.46
N GLN A 145 -53.62 25.07 41.96
CA GLN A 145 -53.78 23.90 41.08
C GLN A 145 -53.01 24.08 39.78
N THR A 146 -53.14 25.22 39.10
CA THR A 146 -52.40 25.50 37.86
C THR A 146 -50.89 25.44 38.06
N VAL A 147 -50.37 26.00 39.16
CA VAL A 147 -48.94 25.93 39.50
C VAL A 147 -48.50 24.48 39.72
N ALA A 148 -49.30 23.66 40.40
CA ALA A 148 -49.00 22.25 40.61
C ALA A 148 -48.98 21.46 39.29
N GLU A 149 -49.91 21.72 38.38
CA GLU A 149 -49.95 21.10 37.06
C GLU A 149 -48.73 21.48 36.21
N GLN A 150 -48.37 22.77 36.19
CA GLN A 150 -47.15 23.23 35.52
C GLN A 150 -45.89 22.58 36.11
N GLY A 151 -45.82 22.44 37.44
CA GLY A 151 -44.72 21.74 38.11
C GLY A 151 -44.58 20.29 37.64
N ARG A 152 -45.68 19.55 37.50
CA ARG A 152 -45.67 18.18 36.95
C ARG A 152 -45.25 18.15 35.48
N ALA A 153 -45.72 19.10 34.68
CA ALA A 153 -45.34 19.19 33.27
C ALA A 153 -43.83 19.45 33.11
N ILE A 154 -43.25 20.34 33.94
CA ILE A 154 -41.81 20.61 33.96
C ILE A 154 -41.02 19.35 34.32
N GLN A 155 -41.44 18.59 35.35
CA GLN A 155 -40.81 17.31 35.69
C GLN A 155 -40.85 16.32 34.52
N GLY A 156 -41.99 16.19 33.83
CA GLY A 156 -42.10 15.32 32.65
C GLY A 156 -41.15 15.73 31.52
N LEU A 157 -41.03 17.03 31.25
CA LEU A 157 -40.08 17.55 30.25
C LEU A 157 -38.62 17.30 30.65
N GLN A 158 -38.27 17.47 31.93
CA GLN A 158 -36.92 17.18 32.41
C GLN A 158 -36.53 15.71 32.22
N GLN A 159 -37.48 14.79 32.45
CA GLN A 159 -37.26 13.36 32.24
C GLN A 159 -37.08 13.01 30.75
N ALA A 160 -37.91 13.57 29.88
CA ALA A 160 -37.76 13.39 28.43
C ALA A 160 -36.42 13.94 27.89
N VAL A 161 -35.93 15.05 28.45
CA VAL A 161 -34.59 15.60 28.11
C VAL A 161 -33.48 14.64 28.54
N MET A 162 -33.57 14.02 29.72
CA MET A 162 -32.59 13.01 30.15
C MET A 162 -32.56 11.79 29.24
N GLU A 163 -33.73 11.29 28.83
CA GLU A 163 -33.85 10.15 27.90
C GLU A 163 -33.20 10.47 26.54
N LEU A 164 -33.50 11.65 25.98
CA LEU A 164 -32.87 12.11 24.73
C LEU A 164 -31.35 12.23 24.85
N GLN A 165 -30.84 12.73 25.98
CA GLN A 165 -29.40 12.82 26.22
C GLN A 165 -28.73 11.43 26.25
N GLN A 166 -29.38 10.42 26.84
CA GLN A 166 -28.89 9.04 26.79
C GLN A 166 -28.87 8.49 25.36
N THR A 167 -29.95 8.67 24.59
CA THR A 167 -29.99 8.21 23.19
C THR A 167 -28.89 8.86 22.34
N VAL A 168 -28.65 10.17 22.51
CA VAL A 168 -27.57 10.88 21.81
C VAL A 168 -26.20 10.30 22.18
N ALA A 169 -25.97 9.97 23.47
CA ALA A 169 -24.72 9.37 23.90
C ALA A 169 -24.50 7.97 23.31
N GLU A 170 -25.55 7.14 23.23
CA GLU A 170 -25.51 5.82 22.61
C GLU A 170 -25.21 5.89 21.10
N GLN A 171 -25.89 6.79 20.38
CA GLN A 171 -25.61 7.05 18.96
C GLN A 171 -24.17 7.52 18.75
N GLY A 172 -23.65 8.37 19.64
CA GLY A 172 -22.26 8.82 19.60
C GLY A 172 -21.26 7.67 19.70
N ARG A 173 -21.51 6.67 20.57
CA ARG A 173 -20.67 5.46 20.69
C ARG A 173 -20.73 4.60 19.42
N ALA A 174 -21.93 4.36 18.88
CA ALA A 174 -22.11 3.58 17.65
C ALA A 174 -21.36 4.20 16.45
N ILE A 175 -21.35 5.54 16.34
CA ILE A 175 -20.59 6.25 15.31
C ILE A 175 -19.07 6.01 15.47
N GLN A 176 -18.54 6.03 16.70
CA GLN A 176 -17.12 5.75 16.93
C GLN A 176 -16.72 4.33 16.53
N GLU A 177 -17.56 3.33 16.86
CA GLU A 177 -17.31 1.93 16.47
C GLU A 177 -17.30 1.76 14.93
N LEU A 178 -18.23 2.40 14.22
CA LEU A 178 -18.26 2.40 12.76
C LEU A 178 -17.02 3.06 12.17
N GLN A 179 -16.58 4.20 12.72
CA GLN A 179 -15.35 4.86 12.27
C GLN A 179 -14.12 3.97 12.44
N GLN A 180 -14.00 3.26 13.56
CA GLN A 180 -12.91 2.32 13.79
C GLN A 180 -12.94 1.17 12.77
N THR A 181 -14.12 0.60 12.50
CA THR A 181 -14.32 -0.43 11.47
C THR A 181 -13.84 0.05 10.09
N VAL A 182 -14.20 1.27 9.69
CA VAL A 182 -13.79 1.86 8.41
C VAL A 182 -12.26 1.97 8.31
N VAL A 183 -11.58 2.40 9.39
CA VAL A 183 -10.12 2.48 9.43
C VAL A 183 -9.48 1.10 9.27
N GLU A 184 -10.02 0.07 9.93
CA GLU A 184 -9.53 -1.30 9.82
C GLU A 184 -9.69 -1.87 8.41
N GLN A 185 -10.84 -1.64 7.78
CA GLN A 185 -11.08 -2.01 6.38
C GLN A 185 -10.12 -1.27 5.43
N GLY A 186 -9.88 0.02 5.64
CA GLY A 186 -8.90 0.79 4.87
C GLY A 186 -7.49 0.18 4.93
N ARG A 187 -7.05 -0.22 6.13
CA ARG A 187 -5.77 -0.94 6.32
C ARG A 187 -5.74 -2.29 5.60
N ALA A 188 -6.85 -3.05 5.63
CA ALA A 188 -6.93 -4.33 4.94
C ALA A 188 -6.83 -4.17 3.40
N ILE A 189 -7.50 -3.17 2.84
CA ILE A 189 -7.42 -2.83 1.41
C ILE A 189 -5.98 -2.48 1.02
N GLN A 190 -5.28 -1.68 1.82
CA GLN A 190 -3.90 -1.29 1.55
C GLN A 190 -2.96 -2.52 1.50
N ARG A 191 -3.14 -3.50 2.42
CA ARG A 191 -2.37 -4.75 2.39
C ARG A 191 -2.65 -5.56 1.12
N LEU A 192 -3.92 -5.70 0.74
CA LEU A 192 -4.28 -6.40 -0.50
C LEU A 192 -3.67 -5.74 -1.74
N GLN A 193 -3.68 -4.41 -1.81
CA GLN A 193 -3.03 -3.68 -2.90
C GLN A 193 -1.53 -3.95 -2.97
N GLN A 194 -0.85 -4.02 -1.81
CA GLN A 194 0.56 -4.39 -1.76
C GLN A 194 0.79 -5.82 -2.28
N THR A 195 -0.02 -6.79 -1.84
CA THR A 195 0.08 -8.18 -2.32
C THR A 195 -0.15 -8.28 -3.83
N VAL A 196 -1.12 -7.56 -4.38
CA VAL A 196 -1.37 -7.50 -5.83
C VAL A 196 -0.17 -6.93 -6.57
N ALA A 197 0.46 -5.87 -6.05
CA ALA A 197 1.66 -5.28 -6.66
C ALA A 197 2.85 -6.27 -6.64
N GLU A 198 3.04 -7.00 -5.55
CA GLU A 198 4.08 -8.05 -5.44
C GLU A 198 3.84 -9.19 -6.44
N GLN A 199 2.61 -9.66 -6.57
CA GLN A 199 2.22 -10.66 -7.58
C GLN A 199 2.45 -10.15 -9.00
N GLY A 200 2.12 -8.88 -9.27
CA GLY A 200 2.39 -8.25 -10.57
C GLY A 200 3.88 -8.26 -10.95
N ARG A 201 4.77 -7.97 -9.99
CA ARG A 201 6.22 -8.06 -10.20
C ARG A 201 6.69 -9.50 -10.43
N ALA A 202 6.14 -10.47 -9.69
CA ALA A 202 6.46 -11.88 -9.87
C ALA A 202 6.06 -12.38 -11.28
N ILE A 203 4.89 -11.98 -11.77
CA ILE A 203 4.43 -12.30 -13.13
C ILE A 203 5.38 -11.71 -14.18
N GLN A 204 5.82 -10.46 -14.03
CA GLN A 204 6.80 -9.86 -14.94
C GLN A 204 8.12 -10.63 -14.96
N GLY A 205 8.62 -11.05 -13.79
CA GLY A 205 9.83 -11.88 -13.70
C GLY A 205 9.68 -13.22 -14.42
N LEU A 206 8.54 -13.89 -14.27
CA LEU A 206 8.25 -15.13 -14.97
C LEU A 206 8.15 -14.92 -16.50
N GLN A 207 7.53 -13.84 -16.95
CA GLN A 207 7.46 -13.51 -18.39
C GLN A 207 8.85 -13.32 -18.99
N GLN A 208 9.75 -12.63 -18.28
CA GLN A 208 11.13 -12.45 -18.72
C GLN A 208 11.88 -13.79 -18.81
N ALA A 209 11.77 -14.65 -17.79
CA ALA A 209 12.39 -15.97 -17.80
C ALA A 209 11.88 -16.85 -18.96
N VAL A 210 10.58 -16.76 -19.30
CA VAL A 210 10.02 -17.46 -20.46
C VAL A 210 10.63 -16.96 -21.77
N MET A 211 10.83 -15.65 -21.93
CA MET A 211 11.48 -15.10 -23.13
C MET A 211 12.94 -15.59 -23.27
N GLU A 212 13.69 -15.62 -22.18
CA GLU A 212 15.07 -16.12 -22.17
C GLU A 212 15.14 -17.61 -22.56
N LEU A 213 14.23 -18.42 -22.02
CA LEU A 213 14.11 -19.83 -22.40
C LEU A 213 13.74 -20.00 -23.88
N GLN A 214 12.82 -19.20 -24.41
CA GLN A 214 12.47 -19.24 -25.83
C GLN A 214 13.68 -18.89 -26.72
N GLN A 215 14.48 -17.91 -26.32
CA GLN A 215 15.71 -17.57 -27.05
C GLN A 215 16.73 -18.72 -27.01
N ALA A 216 16.96 -19.32 -25.84
CA ALA A 216 17.87 -20.46 -25.69
C ALA A 216 17.43 -21.65 -26.55
N VAL A 217 16.13 -21.95 -26.59
CA VAL A 217 15.57 -23.00 -27.47
C VAL A 217 15.81 -22.69 -28.94
N ALA A 218 15.66 -21.42 -29.36
CA ALA A 218 15.92 -21.01 -30.74
C ALA A 218 17.41 -21.16 -31.11
N GLU A 219 18.32 -20.81 -30.21
CA GLU A 219 19.77 -20.98 -30.41
C GLU A 219 20.16 -22.46 -30.51
N GLN A 220 19.62 -23.32 -29.63
CA GLN A 220 19.81 -24.77 -29.73
C GLN A 220 19.26 -25.32 -31.05
N GLY A 221 18.09 -24.84 -31.49
CA GLY A 221 17.52 -25.20 -32.79
C GLY A 221 18.45 -24.90 -33.97
N ARG A 222 19.12 -23.74 -33.96
CA ARG A 222 20.12 -23.37 -34.99
C ARG A 222 21.35 -24.28 -34.93
N ALA A 223 21.88 -24.54 -33.74
CA ALA A 223 23.03 -25.43 -33.56
C ALA A 223 22.74 -26.86 -34.06
N ILE A 224 21.52 -27.37 -33.82
CA ILE A 224 21.08 -28.66 -34.36
C ILE A 224 21.07 -28.64 -35.90
N GLN A 225 20.58 -27.57 -36.53
CA GLN A 225 20.58 -27.45 -37.99
C GLN A 225 22.00 -27.43 -38.58
N GLU A 226 22.94 -26.71 -37.96
CA GLU A 226 24.35 -26.67 -38.37
C GLU A 226 25.02 -28.06 -38.26
N LEU A 227 24.76 -28.78 -37.16
CA LEU A 227 25.22 -30.16 -37.00
C LEU A 227 24.63 -31.08 -38.05
N GLN A 228 23.34 -30.96 -38.36
CA GLN A 228 22.70 -31.73 -39.42
C GLN A 228 23.32 -31.47 -40.80
N GLN A 229 23.68 -30.22 -41.11
CA GLN A 229 24.40 -29.88 -42.34
C GLN A 229 25.79 -30.52 -42.37
N THR A 230 26.54 -30.41 -41.26
CA THR A 230 27.87 -31.02 -41.13
C THR A 230 27.82 -32.54 -41.33
N VAL A 231 26.85 -33.21 -40.71
CA VAL A 231 26.64 -34.66 -40.87
C VAL A 231 26.31 -35.00 -42.32
N ALA A 232 25.48 -34.19 -43.00
CA ALA A 232 25.17 -34.41 -44.41
C ALA A 232 26.40 -34.25 -45.31
N GLU A 233 27.26 -33.26 -45.05
CA GLU A 233 28.53 -33.07 -45.77
C GLU A 233 29.50 -34.23 -45.56
N GLN A 234 29.66 -34.67 -44.31
CA GLN A 234 30.45 -35.87 -44.01
C GLN A 234 29.90 -37.10 -44.72
N GLY A 235 28.58 -37.26 -44.76
CA GLY A 235 27.92 -38.33 -45.53
C GLY A 235 28.29 -38.31 -47.01
N ARG A 236 28.29 -37.13 -47.65
CA ARG A 236 28.75 -36.97 -49.05
C ARG A 236 30.23 -37.28 -49.21
N ALA A 237 31.08 -36.85 -48.28
CA ALA A 237 32.51 -37.13 -48.31
C ALA A 237 32.79 -38.64 -48.20
N ILE A 238 32.08 -39.35 -47.32
CA ILE A 238 32.16 -40.81 -47.19
C ILE A 238 31.76 -41.49 -48.50
N GLN A 239 30.67 -41.06 -49.15
CA GLN A 239 30.27 -41.59 -50.46
C GLN A 239 31.36 -41.36 -51.52
N GLY A 240 31.98 -40.18 -51.55
CA GLY A 240 33.10 -39.89 -52.44
C GLY A 240 34.31 -40.80 -52.21
N LEU A 241 34.66 -41.04 -50.93
CA LEU A 241 35.73 -41.99 -50.59
C LEU A 241 35.38 -43.43 -50.97
N GLN A 242 34.15 -43.87 -50.76
CA GLN A 242 33.69 -45.19 -51.19
C GLN A 242 33.82 -45.37 -52.70
N GLN A 243 33.45 -44.35 -53.49
CA GLN A 243 33.61 -44.36 -54.93
C GLN A 243 35.09 -44.42 -55.34
N ALA A 244 35.96 -43.63 -54.71
CA ALA A 244 37.40 -43.67 -54.96
C ALA A 244 38.00 -45.05 -54.64
N VAL A 245 37.56 -45.71 -53.56
CA VAL A 245 37.99 -47.08 -53.23
C VAL A 245 37.57 -48.08 -54.31
N ILE A 246 36.36 -47.96 -54.85
CA ILE A 246 35.89 -48.81 -55.95
C ILE A 246 36.77 -48.62 -57.19
N GLU A 247 37.05 -47.38 -57.57
CA GLU A 247 37.91 -47.05 -58.70
C GLU A 247 39.34 -47.58 -58.51
N LEU A 248 39.90 -47.43 -57.30
CA LEU A 248 41.21 -47.99 -56.96
C LEU A 248 41.21 -49.52 -57.08
N GLY A 249 40.16 -50.19 -56.61
CA GLY A 249 39.98 -51.63 -56.74
C GLY A 249 39.94 -52.08 -58.20
N GLN A 250 39.28 -51.32 -59.08
CA GLN A 250 39.28 -51.56 -60.52
C GLN A 250 40.68 -51.37 -61.13
N ALA A 251 41.38 -50.30 -60.76
CA ALA A 251 42.74 -50.03 -61.23
C ALA A 251 43.72 -51.15 -60.82
N VAL A 252 43.63 -51.61 -59.57
CA VAL A 252 44.42 -52.76 -59.08
C VAL A 252 44.13 -54.02 -59.89
N ARG A 253 42.86 -54.29 -60.22
CA ARG A 253 42.49 -55.44 -61.07
C ARG A 253 43.14 -55.37 -62.45
N VAL A 254 43.12 -54.21 -63.10
CA VAL A 254 43.77 -53.99 -64.41
C VAL A 254 45.28 -54.20 -64.31
N LEU A 255 45.91 -53.77 -63.21
CA LEU A 255 47.33 -54.03 -62.98
C LEU A 255 47.62 -55.52 -62.83
N PHE A 256 46.79 -56.27 -62.09
CA PHE A 256 46.94 -57.73 -61.99
C PHE A 256 46.88 -58.41 -63.36
N GLU A 257 45.88 -58.07 -64.19
CA GLU A 257 45.77 -58.62 -65.56
C GLU A 257 46.98 -58.27 -66.45
N ARG A 258 47.64 -57.12 -66.19
CA ARG A 258 48.84 -56.71 -66.91
C ARG A 258 50.07 -57.45 -66.40
N VAL A 259 50.17 -57.72 -65.11
CA VAL A 259 51.23 -58.57 -64.54
C VAL A 259 51.14 -59.98 -65.10
N GLU A 260 49.94 -60.59 -65.10
CA GLU A 260 49.74 -61.93 -65.69
C GLU A 260 50.17 -61.97 -67.17
N ARG A 261 49.81 -60.96 -67.97
CA ARG A 261 50.26 -60.85 -69.36
C ARG A 261 51.78 -60.74 -69.49
N LEU A 262 52.44 -59.99 -68.61
CA LEU A 262 53.89 -59.86 -68.61
C LEU A 262 54.58 -61.16 -68.19
N GLU A 263 54.01 -61.91 -67.25
CA GLU A 263 54.53 -63.23 -66.85
C GLU A 263 54.47 -64.22 -68.02
N VAL A 264 53.37 -64.25 -68.77
CA VAL A 264 53.24 -65.06 -69.99
C VAL A 264 54.28 -64.66 -71.04
N ALA A 265 54.40 -63.36 -71.33
CA ALA A 265 55.39 -62.86 -72.30
C ALA A 265 56.83 -63.16 -71.87
N HIS A 266 57.14 -63.11 -70.58
CA HIS A 266 58.47 -63.45 -70.06
C HIS A 266 58.78 -64.94 -70.24
N ALA A 267 57.79 -65.82 -70.04
CA ALA A 267 57.94 -67.25 -70.27
C ALA A 267 58.20 -67.60 -71.75
N GLU A 268 57.48 -66.94 -72.67
CA GLU A 268 57.71 -67.10 -74.12
C GLU A 268 59.13 -66.66 -74.51
N LEU A 269 59.55 -65.48 -74.08
CA LEU A 269 60.89 -64.95 -74.35
C LEU A 269 61.99 -65.85 -73.77
N ALA A 270 61.79 -66.41 -72.58
CA ALA A 270 62.72 -67.38 -71.99
C ALA A 270 62.83 -68.65 -72.84
N GLY A 271 61.73 -69.10 -73.45
CA GLY A 271 61.69 -70.20 -74.41
C GLY A 271 62.49 -69.89 -75.68
N GLU A 272 62.30 -68.70 -76.27
CA GLU A 272 63.06 -68.26 -77.46
C GLU A 272 64.57 -68.20 -77.19
N VAL A 273 64.99 -67.63 -76.05
CA VAL A 273 66.40 -67.59 -75.64
C VAL A 273 66.98 -68.99 -75.47
N HIS A 274 66.20 -69.94 -74.95
CA HIS A 274 66.62 -71.34 -74.86
C HIS A 274 66.81 -71.97 -76.25
N GLY A 275 65.90 -71.71 -77.19
CA GLY A 275 66.01 -72.16 -78.58
C GLY A 275 67.27 -71.62 -79.27
N LEU A 276 67.51 -70.31 -79.19
CA LEU A 276 68.71 -69.67 -79.73
C LEU A 276 70.01 -70.25 -79.17
N ARG A 277 70.05 -70.62 -77.88
CA ARG A 277 71.21 -71.30 -77.30
C ARG A 277 71.48 -72.66 -77.93
N GLN A 278 70.44 -73.44 -78.23
CA GLN A 278 70.61 -74.74 -78.87
C GLN A 278 71.13 -74.59 -80.31
N GLU A 279 70.61 -73.62 -81.06
CA GLU A 279 71.12 -73.30 -82.40
C GLU A 279 72.60 -72.89 -82.36
N MET A 280 72.98 -72.04 -81.40
CA MET A 280 74.38 -71.63 -81.22
C MET A 280 75.32 -72.78 -80.88
N GLN A 281 74.83 -73.78 -80.14
CA GLN A 281 75.58 -74.98 -79.85
C GLN A 281 75.80 -75.83 -81.10
N GLY A 282 74.76 -76.03 -81.92
CA GLY A 282 74.86 -76.73 -83.21
C GLY A 282 75.85 -76.07 -84.17
N LEU A 283 75.80 -74.74 -84.30
CA LEU A 283 76.73 -74.01 -85.17
C LEU A 283 78.20 -74.20 -84.77
N ARG A 284 78.47 -74.32 -83.46
CA ARG A 284 79.82 -74.52 -82.92
C ARG A 284 80.40 -75.89 -83.27
N GLU A 285 79.56 -76.93 -83.29
CA GLU A 285 79.95 -78.28 -83.69
C GLU A 285 80.25 -78.35 -85.21
N ASP A 286 79.50 -77.62 -86.03
CA ASP A 286 79.72 -77.54 -87.47
C ASP A 286 81.04 -76.84 -87.81
N PHE A 287 81.38 -75.78 -87.09
CA PHE A 287 82.67 -75.09 -87.25
C PHE A 287 83.86 -76.02 -86.96
N THR A 288 83.75 -76.85 -85.93
CA THR A 288 84.80 -77.82 -85.54
C THR A 288 85.00 -78.89 -86.62
N ARG A 289 83.95 -79.27 -87.36
CA ARG A 289 84.05 -80.21 -88.50
C ARG A 289 84.71 -79.59 -89.72
N LEU A 290 84.50 -78.30 -89.97
CA LEU A 290 85.10 -77.58 -91.08
C LEU A 290 86.64 -77.53 -90.95
N GLU A 291 87.13 -77.20 -89.75
CA GLU A 291 88.56 -77.09 -89.44
C GLU A 291 89.32 -78.38 -89.78
N ARG A 292 88.81 -79.53 -89.37
CA ARG A 292 89.42 -80.84 -89.69
C ARG A 292 89.46 -81.18 -91.19
N ARG A 293 88.52 -80.65 -92.00
CA ARG A 293 88.53 -80.87 -93.46
C ARG A 293 89.59 -80.01 -94.15
N VAL A 294 89.89 -78.83 -93.62
CA VAL A 294 90.88 -77.91 -94.17
C VAL A 294 92.30 -78.45 -93.97
N ASP A 295 92.61 -79.02 -92.80
CA ASP A 295 93.93 -79.62 -92.53
C ASP A 295 94.27 -80.79 -93.45
N VAL A 296 93.29 -81.65 -93.75
CA VAL A 296 93.45 -82.76 -94.72
C VAL A 296 93.63 -82.23 -96.15
N GLY A 297 93.04 -81.08 -96.47
CA GLY A 297 93.21 -80.40 -97.76
C GLY A 297 94.64 -79.94 -97.99
N PHE A 298 95.30 -79.36 -96.99
CA PHE A 298 96.65 -78.81 -97.14
C PHE A 298 97.73 -79.86 -97.39
N ALA A 299 97.65 -81.04 -96.76
CA ALA A 299 98.64 -82.11 -96.97
C ALA A 299 98.64 -82.70 -98.41
N ARG A 300 97.53 -82.58 -99.14
CA ARG A 300 97.37 -83.19 -100.47
C ARG A 300 97.94 -82.35 -101.62
N PHE A 301 98.17 -81.06 -101.42
CA PHE A 301 98.59 -80.13 -102.48
C PHE A 301 100.08 -79.76 -102.47
N GLY A 302 100.94 -80.50 -101.75
CA GLY A 302 102.40 -80.31 -101.82
C GLY A 302 102.90 -78.96 -101.27
N ILE A 303 102.04 -78.22 -100.56
CA ILE A 303 102.40 -76.99 -99.84
C ILE A 303 103.05 -77.43 -98.53
N LEU A 304 104.38 -77.56 -98.56
CA LEU A 304 105.19 -77.86 -97.37
C LEU A 304 105.32 -76.59 -96.51
N SER A 305 105.30 -76.74 -95.18
CA SER A 305 105.59 -75.63 -94.29
C SER A 305 107.03 -75.13 -94.50
N GLU A 306 107.26 -73.83 -94.26
CA GLU A 306 108.56 -73.17 -94.40
C GLU A 306 109.70 -73.95 -93.72
N GLU A 307 109.39 -74.58 -92.58
CA GLU A 307 110.33 -75.35 -91.79
C GLU A 307 110.83 -76.63 -92.50
N VAL A 308 109.96 -77.31 -93.25
CA VAL A 308 110.34 -78.50 -94.03
C VAL A 308 111.21 -78.11 -95.24
N LEU A 309 110.92 -76.96 -95.88
CA LEU A 309 111.74 -76.43 -96.98
C LEU A 309 113.15 -76.05 -96.51
N ARG A 310 113.26 -75.32 -95.39
CA ARG A 310 114.54 -74.89 -94.80
C ARG A 310 115.43 -76.09 -94.47
N ARG A 311 114.85 -77.13 -93.84
CA ARG A 311 115.57 -78.38 -93.52
C ARG A 311 116.10 -79.08 -94.78
N SER A 312 115.32 -79.07 -95.86
CA SER A 312 115.68 -79.73 -97.11
C SER A 312 116.87 -79.07 -97.81
N LEU A 313 116.91 -77.72 -97.84
CA LEU A 313 118.02 -76.95 -98.41
C LEU A 313 119.32 -77.10 -97.62
N GLN A 314 119.24 -77.11 -96.28
CA GLN A 314 120.40 -77.34 -95.42
C GLN A 314 121.05 -78.71 -95.73
N VAL A 315 120.25 -79.78 -95.79
CA VAL A 315 120.75 -81.12 -96.09
C VAL A 315 121.38 -81.19 -97.49
N ALA A 316 120.75 -80.56 -98.49
CA ALA A 316 121.28 -80.55 -99.85
C ALA A 316 122.64 -79.84 -99.95
N ILE A 317 122.81 -78.68 -99.30
CA ILE A 317 124.05 -77.90 -99.36
C ILE A 317 125.19 -78.57 -98.59
N GLU A 318 124.92 -79.06 -97.37
CA GLU A 318 125.95 -79.61 -96.49
C GLU A 318 126.31 -81.07 -96.81
N ALA A 319 125.31 -81.93 -96.97
CA ALA A 319 125.52 -83.37 -97.07
C ALA A 319 125.72 -83.84 -98.51
N TRP A 320 124.93 -83.30 -99.45
CA TRP A 320 124.94 -83.79 -100.84
C TRP A 320 125.94 -83.05 -101.71
N LEU A 321 125.91 -81.71 -101.72
CA LEU A 321 126.74 -80.89 -102.60
C LEU A 321 128.12 -80.58 -102.00
N LYS A 322 128.30 -80.75 -100.68
CA LYS A 322 129.52 -80.40 -99.94
C LYS A 322 130.06 -78.99 -100.30
N ALA A 323 129.15 -78.07 -100.60
CA ALA A 323 129.46 -76.79 -101.21
C ALA A 323 129.75 -75.68 -100.17
N GLY A 324 129.59 -75.98 -98.88
CA GLY A 324 129.80 -75.07 -97.76
C GLY A 324 129.11 -75.61 -96.51
N ARG A 325 129.12 -74.83 -95.42
CA ARG A 325 128.25 -75.07 -94.25
C ARG A 325 127.12 -74.07 -94.23
N VAL A 326 125.92 -74.50 -93.83
CA VAL A 326 124.77 -73.62 -93.63
C VAL A 326 124.61 -73.41 -92.14
N GLN A 327 124.81 -72.17 -91.69
CA GLN A 327 124.68 -71.81 -90.29
C GLN A 327 123.50 -70.85 -90.13
N THR A 328 122.50 -71.27 -89.34
CA THR A 328 121.42 -70.37 -88.92
C THR A 328 121.95 -69.47 -87.81
N MET A 329 121.83 -68.16 -88.00
CA MET A 329 122.35 -67.15 -87.08
C MET A 329 121.31 -66.07 -86.85
N GLU A 330 121.33 -65.47 -85.66
CA GLU A 330 120.54 -64.29 -85.39
C GLU A 330 121.37 -63.04 -85.69
N LEU A 331 121.01 -62.33 -86.77
CA LEU A 331 121.66 -61.11 -87.23
C LEU A 331 120.62 -60.00 -87.29
N ALA A 332 120.93 -58.83 -86.73
CA ALA A 332 120.02 -57.69 -86.64
C ALA A 332 118.59 -58.04 -86.13
N GLY A 333 118.47 -58.97 -85.17
CA GLY A 333 117.20 -59.37 -84.53
C GLY A 333 116.32 -60.33 -85.34
N ARG A 334 116.88 -61.00 -86.36
CA ARG A 334 116.18 -62.00 -87.17
C ARG A 334 117.05 -63.24 -87.38
N GLN A 335 116.41 -64.41 -87.48
CA GLN A 335 117.09 -65.63 -87.90
C GLN A 335 117.31 -65.60 -89.41
N VAL A 336 118.56 -65.78 -89.82
CA VAL A 336 118.96 -65.89 -91.23
C VAL A 336 119.90 -67.09 -91.40
N ASP A 337 119.77 -67.75 -92.55
CA ASP A 337 120.65 -68.85 -92.90
C ASP A 337 121.81 -68.31 -93.75
N VAL A 338 123.03 -68.54 -93.26
CA VAL A 338 124.25 -68.10 -93.93
C VAL A 338 125.01 -69.32 -94.43
N VAL A 339 125.29 -69.34 -95.73
CA VAL A 339 126.13 -70.36 -96.37
C VAL A 339 127.57 -69.87 -96.38
N ILE A 340 128.49 -70.64 -95.79
CA ILE A 340 129.90 -70.28 -95.62
C ILE A 340 130.79 -71.23 -96.44
N ARG A 341 131.60 -70.68 -97.35
CA ARG A 341 132.56 -71.43 -98.19
C ARG A 341 133.88 -70.66 -98.33
N ASP A 342 134.94 -71.16 -97.70
CA ASP A 342 136.28 -70.56 -97.70
C ASP A 342 136.26 -69.05 -97.37
N ALA A 343 136.47 -68.17 -98.35
CA ALA A 343 136.41 -66.71 -98.19
C ALA A 343 135.11 -66.08 -98.73
N GLU A 344 134.16 -66.87 -99.24
CA GLU A 344 132.87 -66.41 -99.77
C GLU A 344 131.70 -66.88 -98.89
N HIS A 345 130.95 -65.92 -98.35
CA HIS A 345 129.81 -66.18 -97.48
C HIS A 345 128.54 -65.63 -98.15
N VAL A 346 127.43 -66.36 -98.14
CA VAL A 346 126.16 -65.98 -98.79
C VAL A 346 125.03 -65.99 -97.77
N ILE A 347 124.28 -64.90 -97.64
CA ILE A 347 123.02 -64.90 -96.89
C ILE A 347 121.87 -65.07 -97.89
N LEU A 348 121.06 -66.11 -97.70
CA LEU A 348 119.92 -66.42 -98.54
C LEU A 348 118.61 -66.21 -97.77
N GLU A 349 117.72 -65.39 -98.31
CA GLU A 349 116.34 -65.27 -97.82
C GLU A 349 115.39 -66.12 -98.66
N VAL A 350 114.49 -66.89 -98.05
CA VAL A 350 113.41 -67.61 -98.75
C VAL A 350 112.07 -67.07 -98.30
N THR A 351 111.25 -66.55 -99.21
CA THR A 351 109.90 -66.03 -98.89
C THR A 351 108.90 -66.37 -99.99
N ALA A 352 107.63 -66.59 -99.63
CA ALA A 352 106.57 -66.78 -100.62
C ALA A 352 106.39 -65.52 -101.49
N ARG A 353 106.56 -64.33 -100.90
CA ARG A 353 106.50 -63.05 -101.61
C ARG A 353 107.56 -62.08 -101.10
N ALA A 354 108.42 -61.62 -102.00
CA ALA A 354 109.45 -60.65 -101.65
C ALA A 354 108.87 -59.22 -101.62
N HIS A 355 109.12 -58.52 -100.52
CA HIS A 355 108.75 -57.13 -100.32
C HIS A 355 110.00 -56.23 -100.20
N LEU A 356 109.85 -54.92 -100.44
CA LEU A 356 110.95 -53.96 -100.29
C LEU A 356 111.58 -53.99 -98.88
N GLN A 357 110.75 -54.22 -97.86
CA GLN A 357 111.23 -54.35 -96.47
C GLN A 357 112.15 -55.55 -96.27
N ASP A 358 112.01 -56.62 -97.07
CA ASP A 358 112.85 -57.81 -96.95
C ASP A 358 114.27 -57.52 -97.43
N ILE A 359 114.41 -56.64 -98.44
CA ILE A 359 115.71 -56.12 -98.90
C ILE A 359 116.40 -55.34 -97.78
N ASP A 360 115.67 -54.40 -97.15
CA ASP A 360 116.22 -53.58 -96.08
C ASP A 360 116.68 -54.44 -94.89
N LYS A 361 115.84 -55.40 -94.48
CA LYS A 361 116.17 -56.35 -93.42
C LYS A 361 117.38 -57.21 -93.77
N LEU A 362 117.46 -57.70 -95.01
CA LEU A 362 118.57 -58.54 -95.46
C LEU A 362 119.89 -57.76 -95.47
N LYS A 363 119.85 -56.49 -95.89
CA LYS A 363 121.02 -55.58 -95.84
C LYS A 363 121.46 -55.27 -94.41
N MET A 364 120.51 -55.10 -93.49
CA MET A 364 120.84 -54.93 -92.07
C MET A 364 121.53 -56.17 -91.51
N ALA A 365 121.03 -57.36 -91.83
CA ALA A 365 121.67 -58.62 -91.45
C ALA A 365 123.07 -58.75 -92.06
N ALA A 366 123.26 -58.35 -93.32
CA ALA A 366 124.56 -58.34 -94.00
C ALA A 366 125.59 -57.43 -93.33
N ARG A 367 125.17 -56.23 -92.90
CA ARG A 367 126.05 -55.28 -92.18
C ARG A 367 126.44 -55.79 -90.80
N ASP A 368 125.49 -56.38 -90.07
CA ASP A 368 125.78 -57.03 -88.78
C ASP A 368 126.73 -58.22 -88.98
N TYR A 369 126.55 -58.99 -90.06
CA TYR A 369 127.47 -60.06 -90.42
C TYR A 369 128.89 -59.55 -90.69
N GLU A 370 129.03 -58.55 -91.56
CA GLU A 370 130.33 -57.98 -91.93
C GLU A 370 131.05 -57.38 -90.72
N HIS A 371 130.33 -56.70 -89.84
CA HIS A 371 130.88 -56.15 -88.60
C HIS A 371 131.39 -57.25 -87.65
N ARG A 372 130.69 -58.40 -87.57
CA ARG A 372 131.05 -59.51 -86.68
C ARG A 372 132.18 -60.38 -87.19
N PHE A 373 132.19 -60.66 -88.49
CA PHE A 373 133.07 -61.67 -89.08
C PHE A 373 134.15 -61.08 -89.99
N GLY A 374 134.11 -59.76 -90.26
CA GLY A 374 135.08 -59.08 -91.12
C GLY A 374 135.00 -59.49 -92.60
N VAL A 375 134.02 -60.31 -92.97
CA VAL A 375 133.78 -60.80 -94.33
C VAL A 375 132.47 -60.22 -94.81
N ARG A 376 132.49 -59.52 -95.95
CA ARG A 376 131.27 -58.98 -96.57
C ARG A 376 130.53 -60.10 -97.31
N PRO A 377 129.33 -60.50 -96.89
CA PRO A 377 128.64 -61.60 -97.54
C PRO A 377 127.97 -61.16 -98.84
N ARG A 378 127.83 -62.08 -99.79
CA ARG A 378 126.92 -61.95 -100.92
C ARG A 378 125.49 -62.16 -100.44
N LEU A 379 124.54 -61.48 -101.06
CA LEU A 379 123.13 -61.56 -100.67
C LEU A 379 122.32 -62.15 -101.81
N ALA A 380 121.41 -63.06 -101.47
CA ALA A 380 120.45 -63.62 -102.40
C ALA A 380 119.04 -63.68 -101.79
N ILE A 381 118.00 -63.48 -102.61
CA ILE A 381 116.61 -63.71 -102.22
C ILE A 381 116.01 -64.75 -103.17
N ALA A 382 115.47 -65.82 -102.60
CA ALA A 382 114.63 -66.78 -103.27
C ALA A 382 113.14 -66.54 -102.96
N CYS A 383 112.32 -66.36 -103.99
CA CYS A 383 110.89 -66.15 -103.78
C CYS A 383 110.02 -66.64 -104.93
N ALA A 384 108.79 -67.05 -104.59
CA ALA A 384 107.79 -67.48 -105.57
C ALA A 384 107.13 -66.30 -106.28
N TYR A 385 106.85 -65.21 -105.55
CA TYR A 385 106.24 -64.01 -106.11
C TYR A 385 107.09 -62.79 -105.79
N ILE A 386 107.43 -62.01 -106.80
CA ILE A 386 108.11 -60.73 -106.64
C ILE A 386 107.46 -59.70 -107.57
N THR A 387 107.45 -58.44 -107.16
CA THR A 387 106.93 -57.36 -108.00
C THR A 387 108.09 -56.68 -108.75
N PRO A 388 107.87 -56.14 -109.96
CA PRO A 388 108.93 -55.46 -110.72
C PRO A 388 109.68 -54.38 -109.93
N VAL A 389 108.97 -53.67 -109.05
CA VAL A 389 109.56 -52.63 -108.17
C VAL A 389 110.60 -53.23 -107.22
N VAL A 390 110.33 -54.41 -106.65
CA VAL A 390 111.27 -55.11 -105.75
C VAL A 390 112.43 -55.69 -106.55
N VAL A 391 112.19 -56.23 -107.76
CA VAL A 391 113.24 -56.69 -108.68
C VAL A 391 114.22 -55.56 -109.00
N ALA A 392 113.72 -54.40 -109.43
CA ALA A 392 114.55 -53.24 -109.75
C ALA A 392 115.43 -52.83 -108.56
N ARG A 393 114.88 -52.89 -107.34
CA ARG A 393 115.63 -52.58 -106.12
C ARG A 393 116.71 -53.62 -105.78
N LEU A 394 116.46 -54.91 -106.00
CA LEU A 394 117.46 -55.95 -105.81
C LEU A 394 118.66 -55.75 -106.73
N ILE A 395 118.39 -55.42 -108.00
CA ILE A 395 119.42 -55.17 -109.01
C ILE A 395 120.26 -53.94 -108.62
N GLU A 396 119.61 -52.83 -108.24
CA GLU A 396 120.29 -51.60 -107.80
C GLU A 396 121.24 -51.85 -106.62
N GLU A 397 120.84 -52.75 -105.72
CA GLU A 397 121.57 -53.05 -104.48
C GLU A 397 122.59 -54.21 -104.63
N GLY A 398 122.68 -54.81 -105.83
CA GLY A 398 123.57 -55.93 -106.11
C GLY A 398 123.20 -57.23 -105.38
N ILE A 399 121.92 -57.43 -105.08
CA ILE A 399 121.40 -58.64 -104.43
C ILE A 399 120.89 -59.60 -105.51
N GLU A 400 121.31 -60.86 -105.42
CA GLU A 400 120.99 -61.90 -106.39
C GLU A 400 119.55 -62.41 -106.22
N LEU A 401 118.76 -62.41 -107.29
CA LEU A 401 117.40 -62.94 -107.26
C LEU A 401 117.37 -64.38 -107.76
N ILE A 402 116.77 -65.27 -106.97
CA ILE A 402 116.49 -66.66 -107.31
C ILE A 402 114.96 -66.84 -107.37
N SER A 403 114.36 -66.59 -108.52
CA SER A 403 112.92 -66.82 -108.69
C SER A 403 112.65 -67.77 -109.84
N ALA A 404 111.54 -68.51 -109.74
CA ALA A 404 111.06 -69.32 -110.85
C ALA A 404 110.55 -68.44 -112.01
N GLU A 405 110.06 -67.23 -111.72
CA GLU A 405 109.55 -66.27 -112.69
C GLU A 405 110.09 -64.86 -112.35
N VAL A 406 110.95 -64.32 -113.21
CA VAL A 406 111.38 -62.92 -113.12
C VAL A 406 110.41 -62.10 -113.99
N PRO A 407 109.53 -61.27 -113.41
CA PRO A 407 108.61 -60.48 -114.22
C PRO A 407 109.41 -59.45 -115.05
N GLU A 408 109.17 -59.43 -116.36
CA GLU A 408 109.79 -58.49 -117.33
C GLU A 408 109.59 -57.02 -116.97
#